data_AF-A0A1Q3RJS7-F1
#
_entry.id   AF-A0A1Q3RJS7-F1
#
_cell.length_a   1.000
_cell.length_b   1.000
_cell.length_c   1.000
_cell.angle_alpha   90.00
_cell.angle_beta   90.00
_cell.angle_gamma   90.00
#
_symmetry.space_group_name_H-M   'P 1'
#
loop_
_entity.id
_entity.type
_entity.pdbx_description
1 polymer ?
#
loop_
_entity_poly.entity_id
_entity_poly.type
_entity_poly.pdbx_seq_one_letter_code
_entity_poly.pdbx_strand_id
1 'polypeptide(L)'
;MFRIARKMIILCLIVILVLSGCSTKKLDFDMQNVVEALSTKSYFGTDFYEVEGSALVQMYGIEVENVDAIGFAGSGGVADELSIFNVENEADADTILQIAQDRIAERIEAYKSYKPDEVFKLEHAYVEKFGTFIVVGVCSDADAFKKDLDAVIYK
;
A
#
# COMPACT_ATOMS: atom_id res chain seq x y z
N MET A 1 32.76 -56.72 -13.23
CA MET A 1 32.56 -55.47 -12.47
C MET A 1 31.82 -54.36 -13.25
N PHE A 2 31.28 -54.62 -14.45
CA PHE A 2 30.64 -53.59 -15.31
C PHE A 2 29.11 -53.44 -15.20
N ARG A 3 28.42 -54.20 -14.33
CA ARG A 3 26.93 -54.15 -14.24
C ARG A 3 26.37 -53.21 -13.17
N ILE A 4 27.21 -52.66 -12.29
CA ILE A 4 26.80 -51.77 -11.19
C ILE A 4 26.81 -50.30 -11.66
N ALA A 5 27.74 -49.92 -12.54
CA ALA A 5 27.89 -48.55 -13.03
C ALA A 5 26.70 -48.05 -13.88
N ARG A 6 25.92 -48.94 -14.51
CA ARG A 6 24.81 -48.54 -15.39
C ARG A 6 23.50 -48.23 -14.66
N LYS A 7 23.31 -48.75 -13.45
CA LYS A 7 22.12 -48.47 -12.62
C LYS A 7 22.31 -47.26 -11.70
N MET A 8 23.56 -46.87 -11.44
CA MET A 8 23.90 -45.72 -10.58
C MET A 8 23.96 -44.39 -11.36
N ILE A 9 23.87 -44.42 -12.69
CA ILE A 9 23.81 -43.22 -13.54
C ILE A 9 22.35 -42.80 -13.83
N ILE A 10 21.37 -43.69 -13.64
CA ILE A 10 19.94 -43.41 -13.91
C ILE A 10 19.21 -42.89 -12.67
N LEU A 11 19.81 -42.96 -11.47
CA LEU A 11 19.21 -42.49 -10.21
C LEU A 11 19.51 -41.02 -9.89
N CYS A 12 20.41 -40.36 -10.62
CA CYS A 12 20.81 -38.97 -10.38
C CYS A 12 20.09 -37.90 -11.23
N LEU A 13 19.09 -38.26 -12.04
CA LEU A 13 18.51 -37.37 -13.06
C LEU A 13 17.05 -36.95 -12.84
N ILE A 14 16.42 -37.27 -11.70
CA ILE A 14 14.95 -37.09 -11.53
C ILE A 14 14.56 -36.22 -10.31
N VAL A 15 15.48 -35.54 -9.61
CA VAL A 15 15.14 -34.83 -8.34
C VAL A 15 15.53 -33.35 -8.29
N ILE A 16 15.38 -32.57 -9.39
CA ILE A 16 15.60 -31.09 -9.33
C ILE A 16 14.44 -30.26 -9.94
N LEU A 17 13.36 -30.86 -10.44
CA LEU A 17 12.27 -30.08 -11.08
C LEU A 17 11.09 -29.72 -10.16
N VAL A 18 11.32 -29.61 -8.84
CA VAL A 18 10.23 -29.30 -7.90
C VAL A 18 10.49 -27.95 -7.24
N LEU A 19 9.65 -26.98 -7.62
CA LEU A 19 9.33 -25.70 -6.96
C LEU A 19 10.41 -24.61 -7.09
N SER A 20 10.22 -23.60 -7.93
CA SER A 20 9.55 -22.38 -7.47
C SER A 20 8.87 -21.66 -8.63
N GLY A 21 7.76 -22.23 -9.11
CA GLY A 21 6.75 -21.44 -9.81
C GLY A 21 5.99 -20.61 -8.77
N CYS A 22 6.65 -19.62 -8.16
CA CYS A 22 5.91 -18.49 -7.63
C CYS A 22 5.30 -17.86 -8.88
N SER A 23 3.99 -18.03 -9.08
CA SER A 23 3.28 -17.12 -9.95
C SER A 23 3.41 -15.76 -9.26
N THR A 24 4.45 -15.01 -9.61
CA THR A 24 4.56 -13.60 -9.24
C THR A 24 3.38 -12.95 -9.91
N LYS A 25 2.29 -12.78 -9.16
CA LYS A 25 1.16 -11.98 -9.58
C LYS A 25 1.73 -10.65 -10.07
N LYS A 26 1.29 -10.23 -11.25
CA LYS A 26 1.85 -9.03 -11.87
C LYS A 26 1.27 -7.83 -11.15
N LEU A 27 2.13 -6.89 -10.75
CA LEU A 27 1.68 -5.60 -10.26
C LEU A 27 1.00 -4.86 -11.42
N ASP A 28 -0.27 -4.52 -11.23
CA ASP A 28 -1.12 -3.78 -12.16
C ASP A 28 -1.82 -2.68 -11.36
N PHE A 29 -1.14 -1.53 -11.24
CA PHE A 29 -1.56 -0.45 -10.37
C PHE A 29 -2.34 0.60 -11.17
N ASP A 30 -3.62 0.77 -10.83
CA ASP A 30 -4.51 1.80 -11.38
C ASP A 30 -5.17 2.53 -10.20
N MET A 31 -4.85 3.81 -10.03
CA MET A 31 -5.27 4.59 -8.85
C MET A 31 -6.80 4.67 -8.73
N GLN A 32 -7.48 4.80 -9.86
CA GLN A 32 -8.93 4.93 -9.91
C GLN A 32 -9.61 3.63 -9.48
N ASN A 33 -9.17 2.49 -10.00
CA ASN A 33 -9.67 1.17 -9.63
C ASN A 33 -9.40 0.86 -8.14
N VAL A 34 -8.25 1.26 -7.60
CA VAL A 34 -7.96 1.12 -6.16
C VAL A 34 -8.97 1.92 -5.33
N VAL A 35 -9.20 3.18 -5.67
CA VAL A 35 -10.15 4.04 -4.97
C VAL A 35 -11.58 3.49 -5.06
N GLU A 36 -12.03 3.09 -6.24
CA GLU A 36 -13.37 2.53 -6.46
C GLU A 36 -13.59 1.25 -5.64
N ALA A 37 -12.57 0.40 -5.57
CA ALA A 37 -12.64 -0.86 -4.84
C ALA A 37 -12.61 -0.68 -3.31
N LEU A 38 -11.89 0.32 -2.79
CA LEU A 38 -11.60 0.43 -1.36
C LEU A 38 -12.42 1.50 -0.62
N SER A 39 -12.80 2.61 -1.27
CA SER A 39 -13.42 3.78 -0.59
C SER A 39 -14.77 3.49 0.10
N THR A 40 -15.45 2.39 -0.25
CA THR A 40 -16.76 2.01 0.29
C THR A 40 -16.69 0.89 1.35
N LYS A 41 -15.48 0.48 1.72
CA LYS A 41 -15.26 -0.66 2.63
C LYS A 41 -15.59 -0.31 4.07
N SER A 42 -16.17 -1.26 4.79
CA SER A 42 -16.69 -1.06 6.15
C SER A 42 -15.63 -0.78 7.22
N TYR A 43 -14.35 -1.01 6.92
CA TYR A 43 -13.26 -0.65 7.84
C TYR A 43 -13.03 0.86 7.89
N PHE A 44 -13.60 1.61 6.94
CA PHE A 44 -13.74 3.05 7.03
C PHE A 44 -15.04 3.38 7.78
N GLY A 45 -14.91 4.05 8.92
CA GLY A 45 -16.01 4.22 9.88
C GLY A 45 -16.90 5.44 9.62
N THR A 46 -16.71 6.12 8.48
CA THR A 46 -17.35 7.39 8.16
C THR A 46 -17.53 7.54 6.64
N ASP A 47 -18.35 8.49 6.24
CA ASP A 47 -18.42 8.93 4.85
C ASP A 47 -17.13 9.65 4.46
N PHE A 48 -16.63 9.34 3.27
CA PHE A 48 -15.51 10.06 2.67
C PHE A 48 -15.98 11.26 1.85
N TYR A 49 -15.13 12.28 1.83
CA TYR A 49 -15.15 13.28 0.78
C TYR A 49 -13.82 13.23 0.00
N GLU A 50 -13.92 13.44 -1.31
CA GLU A 50 -12.76 13.54 -2.18
C GLU A 50 -11.96 14.80 -1.86
N VAL A 51 -10.64 14.66 -1.82
CA VAL A 51 -9.68 15.76 -1.72
C VAL A 51 -9.03 15.92 -3.08
N GLU A 52 -9.22 17.08 -3.70
CA GLU A 52 -8.58 17.45 -4.96
C GLU A 52 -7.07 17.18 -4.90
N GLY A 53 -6.50 16.58 -5.95
CA GLY A 53 -5.12 16.09 -5.92
C GLY A 53 -4.08 17.15 -5.53
N SER A 54 -4.22 18.38 -6.04
CA SER A 54 -3.34 19.50 -5.67
C SER A 54 -3.48 19.92 -4.20
N ALA A 55 -4.71 19.86 -3.66
CA ALA A 55 -4.95 20.10 -2.24
C ALA A 55 -4.39 18.95 -1.38
N LEU A 56 -4.41 17.71 -1.87
CA LEU A 56 -3.82 16.56 -1.19
C LEU A 56 -2.29 16.66 -1.12
N VAL A 57 -1.64 17.02 -2.24
CA VAL A 57 -0.20 17.31 -2.32
C VAL A 57 0.18 18.42 -1.33
N GLN A 58 -0.59 19.51 -1.29
CA GLN A 58 -0.39 20.59 -0.32
C GLN A 58 -0.62 20.13 1.13
N MET A 59 -1.64 19.29 1.37
CA MET A 59 -1.97 18.78 2.69
C MET A 59 -0.84 17.93 3.28
N TYR A 60 -0.09 17.20 2.45
CA TYR A 60 1.09 16.44 2.85
C TYR A 60 2.38 17.28 2.89
N GLY A 61 2.38 18.49 2.33
CA GLY A 61 3.60 19.30 2.22
C GLY A 61 4.59 18.73 1.20
N ILE A 62 4.10 18.07 0.15
CA ILE A 62 4.94 17.48 -0.89
C ILE A 62 5.47 18.59 -1.82
N GLU A 63 6.80 18.68 -1.93
CA GLU A 63 7.50 19.63 -2.82
C GLU A 63 7.98 18.97 -4.13
N VAL A 64 7.77 17.66 -4.29
CA VAL A 64 8.06 16.93 -5.52
C VAL A 64 7.18 17.47 -6.66
N GLU A 65 7.78 17.66 -7.84
CA GLU A 65 7.06 18.12 -9.03
C GLU A 65 6.30 16.97 -9.72
N ASN A 66 5.29 17.30 -10.53
CA ASN A 66 4.53 16.35 -11.36
C ASN A 66 3.94 15.15 -10.58
N VAL A 67 3.36 15.40 -9.41
CA VAL A 67 2.70 14.37 -8.59
C VAL A 67 1.24 14.24 -9.02
N ASP A 68 0.86 13.04 -9.48
CA ASP A 68 -0.54 12.66 -9.61
C ASP A 68 -1.05 12.17 -8.25
N ALA A 69 -2.21 12.65 -7.82
CA ALA A 69 -2.76 12.33 -6.52
C ALA A 69 -4.28 12.13 -6.58
N ILE A 70 -4.76 11.09 -5.90
CA ILE A 70 -6.18 10.88 -5.61
C ILE A 70 -6.31 10.57 -4.12
N GLY A 71 -7.19 11.28 -3.42
CA GLY A 71 -7.33 11.15 -1.98
C GLY A 71 -8.75 11.32 -1.49
N PHE A 72 -9.04 10.64 -0.39
CA PHE A 72 -10.31 10.70 0.31
C PHE A 72 -10.04 10.87 1.79
N ALA A 73 -10.71 11.82 2.42
CA ALA A 73 -10.59 12.09 3.85
C ALA A 73 -11.92 11.85 4.56
N GLY A 74 -11.86 11.27 5.76
CA GLY A 74 -13.02 10.95 6.56
C GLY A 74 -13.75 12.21 7.05
N SER A 75 -15.08 12.23 6.89
CA SER A 75 -15.92 13.31 7.40
C SER A 75 -15.97 13.31 8.93
N GLY A 76 -16.19 14.48 9.53
CA GLY A 76 -16.29 14.63 11.00
C GLY A 76 -14.95 14.77 11.72
N GLY A 77 -13.87 15.04 10.97
CA GLY A 77 -12.52 15.25 11.50
C GLY A 77 -11.92 13.99 12.13
N VAL A 78 -12.29 12.81 11.65
CA VAL A 78 -11.69 11.53 12.06
C VAL A 78 -10.37 11.30 11.33
N ALA A 79 -9.63 10.26 11.71
CA ALA A 79 -8.35 9.97 11.08
C ALA A 79 -8.47 9.26 9.72
N ASP A 80 -9.64 8.68 9.42
CA ASP A 80 -9.87 7.85 8.23
C ASP A 80 -9.40 8.54 6.94
N GLU A 81 -8.62 7.82 6.14
CA GLU A 81 -7.98 8.34 4.94
C GLU A 81 -7.67 7.22 3.94
N LEU A 82 -7.84 7.51 2.65
CA LEU A 82 -7.23 6.77 1.55
C LEU A 82 -6.56 7.78 0.62
N SER A 83 -5.24 7.77 0.57
CA SER A 83 -4.46 8.65 -0.30
C SER A 83 -3.50 7.85 -1.17
N ILE A 84 -3.47 8.17 -2.45
CA ILE A 84 -2.58 7.52 -3.43
C ILE A 84 -1.84 8.61 -4.18
N PHE A 85 -0.52 8.45 -4.26
CA PHE A 85 0.37 9.33 -5.02
C PHE A 85 1.09 8.52 -6.09
N ASN A 86 1.33 9.12 -7.25
CA ASN A 86 2.18 8.59 -8.31
C ASN A 86 3.15 9.67 -8.80
N VAL A 87 4.38 9.27 -9.06
CA VAL A 87 5.46 10.15 -9.52
C VAL A 87 6.21 9.54 -10.69
N GLU A 88 7.13 10.30 -11.29
CA GLU A 88 7.85 9.86 -12.50
C GLU A 88 8.95 8.84 -12.22
N ASN A 89 9.49 8.78 -10.99
CA ASN A 89 10.60 7.91 -10.66
C ASN A 89 10.57 7.41 -9.20
N GLU A 90 11.30 6.33 -8.93
CA GLU A 90 11.29 5.69 -7.60
C GLU A 90 11.97 6.52 -6.49
N ALA A 91 12.88 7.45 -6.83
CA ALA A 91 13.55 8.28 -5.83
C ALA A 91 12.61 9.33 -5.25
N ASP A 92 11.79 9.94 -6.11
CA ASP A 92 10.69 10.81 -5.69
C ASP A 92 9.65 10.00 -4.91
N ALA A 93 9.43 8.74 -5.29
CA ALA A 93 8.49 7.88 -4.58
C ALA A 93 8.96 7.55 -3.16
N ASP A 94 10.27 7.32 -2.98
CA ASP A 94 10.89 7.18 -1.66
C ASP A 94 10.78 8.46 -0.83
N THR A 95 10.89 9.63 -1.48
CA THR A 95 10.71 10.92 -0.81
C THR A 95 9.29 11.09 -0.30
N ILE A 96 8.28 10.80 -1.12
CA ILE A 96 6.86 10.86 -0.71
C ILE A 96 6.54 9.81 0.35
N LEU A 97 7.13 8.61 0.27
CA LEU A 97 6.98 7.58 1.30
C LEU A 97 7.41 8.11 2.67
N GLN A 98 8.58 8.76 2.74
CA GLN A 98 9.06 9.36 3.99
C GLN A 98 8.13 10.48 4.49
N ILE A 99 7.70 11.38 3.60
CA ILE A 99 6.75 12.45 3.95
C ILE A 99 5.45 11.88 4.52
N ALA A 100 4.92 10.82 3.91
CA ALA A 100 3.70 10.17 4.38
C ALA A 100 3.89 9.55 5.77
N GLN A 101 5.02 8.89 6.03
CA GLN A 101 5.34 8.31 7.33
C GLN A 101 5.51 9.40 8.41
N ASP A 102 6.22 10.48 8.10
CA ASP A 102 6.41 11.61 9.02
C ASP A 102 5.06 12.25 9.37
N ARG A 103 4.19 12.45 8.37
CA ARG A 103 2.84 12.96 8.59
C ARG A 103 2.01 12.06 9.51
N ILE A 104 2.10 10.74 9.38
CA ILE A 104 1.41 9.82 10.30
C ILE A 104 1.94 10.02 11.72
N ALA A 105 3.26 10.10 11.91
CA ALA A 105 3.86 10.32 13.22
C ALA A 105 3.41 11.67 13.85
N GLU A 106 3.39 12.75 13.07
CA GLU A 106 2.90 14.05 13.53
C GLU A 106 1.43 13.99 13.94
N ARG A 107 0.60 13.30 13.15
CA ARG A 107 -0.83 13.15 13.45
C ARG A 107 -1.06 12.30 14.70
N ILE A 108 -0.26 11.27 14.96
CA ILE A 108 -0.31 10.49 16.20
C ILE A 108 -0.13 11.45 17.40
N GLU A 109 0.89 12.29 17.40
CA GLU A 109 1.13 13.25 18.49
C GLU A 109 0.01 14.28 18.61
N ALA A 110 -0.46 14.84 17.50
CA ALA A 110 -1.55 15.82 17.50
C ALA A 110 -2.86 15.22 18.05
N TYR A 111 -3.21 14.00 17.64
CA TYR A 111 -4.49 13.38 17.94
C TYR A 111 -4.60 12.91 19.39
N LYS A 112 -3.49 12.58 20.06
CA LYS A 112 -3.49 12.24 21.50
C LYS A 112 -4.24 13.25 22.37
N SER A 113 -4.17 14.53 22.02
CA SER A 113 -4.75 15.61 22.83
C SER A 113 -6.21 15.96 22.49
N TYR A 114 -6.65 15.74 21.26
CA TYR A 114 -7.95 16.23 20.76
C TYR A 114 -8.89 15.12 20.25
N LYS A 115 -8.35 14.00 19.74
CA LYS A 115 -9.10 12.83 19.25
C LYS A 115 -8.37 11.51 19.59
N PRO A 116 -8.23 11.19 20.88
CA PRO A 116 -7.47 10.00 21.31
C PRO A 116 -8.05 8.68 20.76
N ASP A 117 -9.37 8.59 20.58
CA ASP A 117 -10.05 7.40 20.04
C ASP A 117 -9.67 7.08 18.59
N GLU A 118 -9.07 8.03 17.87
CA GLU A 118 -8.62 7.88 16.50
C GLU A 118 -7.12 7.50 16.40
N VAL A 119 -6.36 7.62 17.49
CA VAL A 119 -4.91 7.38 17.51
C VAL A 119 -4.57 5.95 17.11
N PHE A 120 -5.37 4.96 17.52
CA PHE A 120 -5.11 3.57 17.16
C PHE A 120 -5.09 3.35 15.64
N LYS A 121 -5.92 4.08 14.87
CA LYS A 121 -5.95 3.97 13.41
C LYS A 121 -4.65 4.48 12.79
N LEU A 122 -4.09 5.55 13.37
CA LEU A 122 -2.84 6.16 12.92
C LEU A 122 -1.62 5.29 13.30
N GLU A 123 -1.61 4.70 14.50
CA GLU A 123 -0.56 3.77 14.93
C GLU A 123 -0.50 2.50 14.08
N HIS A 124 -1.62 2.11 13.47
CA HIS A 124 -1.73 0.97 12.56
C HIS A 124 -1.87 1.39 11.10
N ALA A 125 -1.60 2.66 10.77
CA ALA A 125 -1.76 3.16 9.41
C ALA A 125 -0.93 2.35 8.41
N TYR A 126 -1.54 2.02 7.28
CA TYR A 126 -0.87 1.37 6.17
C TYR A 126 -0.19 2.43 5.31
N VAL A 127 1.13 2.35 5.15
CA VAL A 127 1.90 3.23 4.27
C VAL A 127 2.91 2.38 3.50
N GLU A 128 2.70 2.19 2.21
CA GLU A 128 3.55 1.31 1.38
C GLU A 128 3.79 1.88 -0.02
N LYS A 129 4.97 1.56 -0.57
CA LYS A 129 5.42 1.95 -1.91
C LYS A 129 5.30 0.78 -2.89
N PHE A 130 4.80 1.05 -4.08
CA PHE A 130 4.71 0.10 -5.20
C PHE A 130 5.35 0.73 -6.45
N GLY A 131 6.67 0.57 -6.61
CA GLY A 131 7.41 1.26 -7.68
C GLY A 131 7.33 2.77 -7.50
N THR A 132 6.63 3.45 -8.41
CA THR A 132 6.40 4.91 -8.39
C THR A 132 5.14 5.33 -7.62
N PHE A 133 4.38 4.38 -7.08
CA PHE A 133 3.15 4.65 -6.35
C PHE A 133 3.37 4.60 -4.84
N ILE A 134 2.67 5.46 -4.08
CA ILE A 134 2.59 5.42 -2.62
C ILE A 134 1.13 5.34 -2.24
N VAL A 135 0.80 4.43 -1.32
CA VAL A 135 -0.55 4.29 -0.76
C VAL A 135 -0.52 4.56 0.73
N VAL A 136 -1.43 5.41 1.20
CA VAL A 136 -1.71 5.65 2.60
C VAL A 136 -3.15 5.23 2.88
N GLY A 137 -3.32 4.29 3.82
CA GLY A 137 -4.62 3.85 4.33
C GLY A 137 -4.67 4.01 5.84
N VAL A 138 -5.54 4.89 6.33
CA VAL A 138 -5.82 5.05 7.76
C VAL A 138 -7.26 4.60 7.99
N CYS A 139 -7.45 3.53 8.75
CA CYS A 139 -8.78 2.94 8.97
C CYS A 139 -8.80 2.08 10.24
N SER A 140 -9.96 1.52 10.56
CA SER A 140 -10.12 0.66 11.74
C SER A 140 -9.53 -0.75 11.61
N ASP A 141 -9.22 -1.20 10.39
CA ASP A 141 -8.68 -2.54 10.11
C ASP A 141 -7.69 -2.48 8.93
N ALA A 142 -6.42 -2.20 9.26
CA ALA A 142 -5.35 -2.06 8.28
C ALA A 142 -4.98 -3.38 7.58
N ASP A 143 -5.18 -4.52 8.24
CA ASP A 143 -4.93 -5.83 7.65
C ASP A 143 -5.97 -6.16 6.57
N ALA A 144 -7.25 -5.85 6.84
CA ALA A 144 -8.30 -5.95 5.84
C ALA A 144 -8.07 -4.98 4.67
N PHE A 145 -7.67 -3.73 4.96
CA PHE A 145 -7.29 -2.76 3.94
C PHE A 145 -6.18 -3.32 3.03
N LYS A 146 -5.08 -3.81 3.62
CA LYS A 146 -3.97 -4.38 2.88
C LYS A 146 -4.41 -5.55 2.01
N LYS A 147 -5.20 -6.48 2.58
CA LYS A 147 -5.68 -7.65 1.85
C LYS A 147 -6.53 -7.27 0.63
N ASP A 148 -7.42 -6.30 0.79
CA ASP A 148 -8.28 -5.83 -0.30
C ASP A 148 -7.47 -5.05 -1.34
N LEU A 149 -6.50 -4.24 -0.92
CA LEU A 149 -5.55 -3.58 -1.83
C LEU A 149 -4.76 -4.60 -2.65
N ASP A 150 -4.16 -5.60 -2.00
CA ASP A 150 -3.40 -6.67 -2.67
C ASP A 150 -4.27 -7.40 -3.72
N ALA A 151 -5.57 -7.60 -3.43
CA ALA A 151 -6.50 -8.23 -4.36
C ALA A 151 -6.79 -7.37 -5.61
N VAL A 152 -6.64 -6.05 -5.52
CA VAL A 152 -6.84 -5.11 -6.63
C VAL A 152 -5.58 -4.99 -7.48
N ILE A 153 -4.41 -4.84 -6.84
CA ILE A 153 -3.16 -4.48 -7.52
C ILE A 153 -2.33 -5.68 -8.00
N TYR A 154 -2.62 -6.89 -7.50
CA TYR A 154 -1.93 -8.11 -7.91
C TYR A 154 -2.89 -9.09 -8.61
N LYS A 155 -2.75 -9.20 -9.94
CA LYS A 155 -3.50 -10.10 -10.81
C LYS A 155 -2.72 -11.38 -11.15
#